data_AF-A0A562U4I8-F1
#
_entry.id   AF-A0A562U4I8-F1
#
_cell.length_a   1.000
_cell.length_b   1.000
_cell.length_c   1.000
_cell.angle_alpha   90.00
_cell.angle_beta   90.00
_cell.angle_gamma   90.00
#
_symmetry.space_group_name_H-M   'P 1'
#
loop_
_entity.id
_entity.type
_entity.pdbx_description
1 polymer ?
#
loop_
_entity_poly.entity_id
_entity_poly.type
_entity_poly.pdbx_seq_one_letter_code
_entity_poly.pdbx_strand_id
1 'polypeptide(L)'
;MFLKHYQNITNMDKLKKFGLMEKIVHELEDLKNSQQAIIQKLAKIEVDNIELGDKRLEKDLPDMHQRVTDNLDTIASILEDFASQTDKFSDNNNIAALKEQEALAKH
;
A
#
# COMPACT_ATOMS: atom_id res chain seq x y z
N MET A 1 33.07 24.25 -0.24
CA MET A 1 33.08 22.81 -0.59
C MET A 1 32.26 21.97 0.40
N PHE A 2 32.48 22.09 1.71
CA PHE A 2 31.75 21.36 2.77
C PHE A 2 30.21 21.50 2.73
N LEU A 3 29.68 22.72 2.56
CA LEU A 3 28.23 22.96 2.55
C LEU A 3 27.51 22.23 1.39
N LYS A 4 28.11 22.24 0.18
CA LYS A 4 27.56 21.53 -0.98
C LYS A 4 27.51 20.02 -0.77
N HIS A 5 28.56 19.44 -0.16
CA HIS A 5 28.61 18.01 0.12
C HIS A 5 27.54 17.58 1.14
N TYR A 6 27.35 18.36 2.21
CA TYR A 6 26.31 18.10 3.21
C TYR A 6 24.89 18.18 2.60
N GLN A 7 24.63 19.21 1.79
CA GLN A 7 23.35 19.35 1.08
C GLN A 7 23.04 18.16 0.17
N ASN A 8 24.05 17.65 -0.54
CA ASN A 8 23.89 16.47 -1.38
C ASN A 8 23.51 15.22 -0.57
N ILE A 9 24.13 15.02 0.61
CA ILE A 9 23.77 13.91 1.50
C ILE A 9 22.30 14.02 1.95
N THR A 10 21.88 15.20 2.41
CA THR A 10 20.48 15.43 2.82
C THR A 10 19.48 15.21 1.68
N ASN A 11 19.84 15.58 0.45
CA ASN A 11 18.99 15.35 -0.72
C ASN A 11 18.88 13.85 -1.07
N MET A 12 19.99 13.10 -0.99
CA MET A 12 19.97 11.65 -1.16
C MET A 12 19.10 10.95 -0.10
N ASP A 13 19.13 11.41 1.14
CA ASP A 13 18.30 10.84 2.21
C ASP A 13 16.80 11.08 1.95
N LYS A 14 16.44 12.26 1.40
CA LYS A 14 15.06 12.54 0.97
C LYS A 14 14.59 11.62 -0.15
N LEU A 15 15.43 11.39 -1.17
CA LEU A 15 15.11 10.48 -2.28
C LEU A 15 14.94 9.03 -1.80
N LYS A 16 15.83 8.55 -0.91
CA LYS A 16 15.70 7.22 -0.31
C LYS A 16 14.42 7.08 0.50
N LYS A 17 14.10 8.09 1.33
CA LYS A 17 12.88 8.10 2.12
C LYS A 17 11.64 8.07 1.22
N PHE A 18 11.59 8.91 0.19
CA PHE A 18 10.49 8.90 -0.77
C PHE A 18 10.33 7.56 -1.47
N GLY A 19 11.43 6.96 -1.96
CA GLY A 19 11.38 5.65 -2.59
C GLY A 19 10.86 4.54 -1.67
N LEU A 20 11.17 4.61 -0.36
CA LEU A 20 10.58 3.70 0.62
C LEU A 20 9.08 3.95 0.82
N MET A 21 8.63 5.21 0.81
CA MET A 21 7.22 5.55 0.89
C MET A 21 6.44 5.04 -0.33
N GLU A 22 6.94 5.28 -1.56
CA GLU A 22 6.35 4.74 -2.80
C GLU A 22 6.25 3.21 -2.75
N LYS A 23 7.30 2.54 -2.26
CA LYS A 23 7.30 1.08 -2.10
C LYS A 23 6.19 0.60 -1.16
N ILE A 24 6.01 1.26 -0.01
CA ILE A 24 4.96 0.89 0.96
C ILE A 24 3.56 1.12 0.38
N VAL A 25 3.35 2.21 -0.39
CA VAL A 25 2.08 2.44 -1.11
C VAL A 25 1.75 1.27 -2.05
N HIS A 26 2.73 0.81 -2.84
CA HIS A 26 2.53 -0.34 -3.71
C HIS A 26 2.24 -1.63 -2.93
N GLU A 27 2.95 -1.90 -1.83
CA GLU A 27 2.70 -3.08 -1.00
C GLU A 27 1.29 -3.05 -0.37
N LEU A 28 0.78 -1.87 -0.01
CA LEU A 28 -0.59 -1.71 0.50
C LEU A 28 -1.66 -1.93 -0.58
N GLU A 29 -1.43 -1.47 -1.82
CA GLU A 29 -2.32 -1.76 -2.96
C GLU A 29 -2.33 -3.25 -3.29
N ASP A 30 -1.17 -3.91 -3.30
CA ASP A 30 -1.07 -5.36 -3.51
C ASP A 30 -1.78 -6.14 -2.39
N LEU A 31 -1.67 -5.68 -1.15
CA LEU A 31 -2.37 -6.27 -0.01
C LEU A 31 -3.89 -6.12 -0.12
N LYS A 32 -4.37 -4.94 -0.52
CA LYS A 32 -5.79 -4.67 -0.78
C LYS A 32 -6.35 -5.58 -1.88
N ASN A 33 -5.65 -5.70 -3.01
CA ASN A 33 -6.02 -6.59 -4.11
C ASN A 33 -6.06 -8.06 -3.66
N SER A 34 -5.11 -8.47 -2.82
CA SER A 34 -5.09 -9.81 -2.24
C SER A 34 -6.29 -10.07 -1.33
N GLN A 35 -6.71 -9.10 -0.51
CA GLN A 35 -7.92 -9.23 0.31
C GLN A 35 -9.20 -9.32 -0.53
N GLN A 36 -9.32 -8.54 -1.60
CA GLN A 36 -10.46 -8.65 -2.54
C GLN A 36 -10.58 -10.05 -3.14
N ALA A 37 -9.45 -10.67 -3.49
CA ALA A 37 -9.44 -12.05 -3.99
C ALA A 37 -9.89 -13.07 -2.93
N ILE A 38 -9.56 -12.84 -1.64
CA ILE A 38 -10.03 -13.69 -0.53
C ILE A 38 -11.55 -13.53 -0.34
N ILE A 39 -12.08 -12.31 -0.39
CA ILE A 39 -13.53 -12.04 -0.30
C ILE A 39 -14.29 -12.80 -1.39
N GLN A 40 -13.83 -12.71 -2.64
CA GLN A 40 -14.45 -13.43 -3.76
C GLN A 40 -14.45 -14.96 -3.56
N LYS A 41 -13.35 -15.50 -3.01
CA LYS A 41 -13.27 -16.94 -2.69
C LYS A 41 -14.21 -17.33 -1.56
N LEU A 42 -14.32 -16.51 -0.50
CA LEU A 42 -15.27 -16.76 0.59
C LEU A 42 -16.72 -16.75 0.09
N ALA A 43 -17.10 -15.74 -0.70
CA ALA A 43 -18.42 -15.66 -1.31
C ALA A 43 -18.75 -16.90 -2.15
N LYS A 44 -17.79 -17.40 -2.94
CA LYS A 44 -17.97 -18.63 -3.71
C LYS A 44 -18.19 -19.85 -2.82
N ILE A 45 -17.39 -20.01 -1.76
CA ILE A 45 -17.53 -21.13 -0.82
C ILE A 45 -18.87 -21.07 -0.08
N GLU A 46 -19.33 -19.87 0.28
CA GLU A 46 -20.66 -19.68 0.88
C GLU A 46 -21.77 -20.15 -0.06
N VAL A 47 -21.70 -19.78 -1.35
CA VAL A 47 -22.65 -20.23 -2.38
C VAL A 47 -22.60 -21.75 -2.53
N ASP A 48 -21.42 -22.33 -2.67
CA ASP A 48 -21.26 -23.79 -2.77
C ASP A 48 -21.82 -24.51 -1.51
N ASN A 49 -21.71 -23.88 -0.34
CA ASN A 49 -22.24 -24.44 0.90
C ASN A 49 -23.78 -24.40 0.99
N ILE A 50 -24.47 -23.55 0.23
CA ILE A 50 -25.93 -23.56 0.15
C ILE A 50 -26.41 -24.91 -0.40
N GLU A 51 -25.71 -25.47 -1.38
CA GLU A 51 -26.02 -26.78 -1.96
C GLU A 51 -25.58 -27.93 -1.05
N LEU A 52 -24.41 -27.79 -0.40
CA LEU A 52 -23.85 -28.83 0.47
C LEU A 52 -24.59 -28.97 1.82
N GLY A 53 -25.03 -27.84 2.40
CA GLY A 53 -25.73 -27.81 3.69
C GLY A 53 -24.85 -28.09 4.91
N ASP A 54 -23.52 -27.86 4.84
CA ASP A 54 -22.66 -28.06 6.01
C ASP A 54 -22.90 -27.00 7.08
N LYS A 55 -23.25 -27.45 8.28
CA LYS A 55 -23.65 -26.59 9.40
C LYS A 55 -22.51 -25.80 10.02
N ARG A 56 -21.27 -26.28 9.90
CA ARG A 56 -20.12 -25.54 10.39
C ARG A 56 -19.79 -24.41 9.42
N LEU A 57 -19.80 -24.69 8.13
CA LEU A 57 -19.59 -23.66 7.10
C LEU A 57 -20.69 -22.60 7.12
N GLU A 58 -21.96 -23.00 7.28
CA GLU A 58 -23.11 -22.07 7.41
C GLU A 58 -22.97 -21.11 8.59
N LYS A 59 -22.34 -21.58 9.68
CA LYS A 59 -22.07 -20.78 10.88
C LYS A 59 -20.83 -19.91 10.75
N ASP A 60 -19.71 -20.47 10.28
CA ASP A 60 -18.40 -19.86 10.42
C ASP A 60 -18.02 -18.95 9.23
N LEU A 61 -18.51 -19.24 8.02
CA LEU A 61 -18.14 -18.47 6.81
C LEU A 61 -18.63 -17.01 6.83
N PRO A 62 -19.87 -16.68 7.25
CA PRO A 62 -20.33 -15.29 7.29
C PRO A 62 -19.46 -14.40 8.19
N ASP A 63 -19.08 -14.92 9.36
CA ASP A 63 -18.19 -14.23 10.29
C ASP A 63 -16.78 -14.04 9.70
N MET A 64 -16.28 -15.04 8.96
CA MET A 64 -15.01 -14.91 8.24
C MET A 64 -15.08 -13.86 7.14
N HIS A 65 -16.16 -13.85 6.35
CA HIS A 65 -16.39 -12.89 5.27
C HIS A 65 -16.44 -11.46 5.81
N GLN A 66 -17.17 -11.23 6.91
CA GLN A 66 -17.21 -9.92 7.55
C GLN A 66 -15.83 -9.46 8.00
N ARG A 67 -15.06 -10.31 8.70
CA ARG A 67 -13.71 -9.95 9.16
C ARG A 67 -12.75 -9.60 8.02
N VAL A 68 -12.82 -10.32 6.90
CA VAL A 68 -11.98 -10.02 5.72
C VAL A 68 -12.42 -8.71 5.06
N THR A 69 -13.72 -8.43 5.03
CA THR A 69 -14.25 -7.16 4.50
C THR A 69 -13.85 -5.97 5.38
N ASP A 70 -14.01 -6.08 6.70
CA ASP A 70 -13.58 -5.03 7.64
C ASP A 70 -12.07 -4.74 7.53
N ASN A 71 -11.27 -5.80 7.31
CA ASN A 71 -9.85 -5.67 7.12
C ASN A 71 -9.50 -5.01 5.77
N LEU A 72 -10.25 -5.30 4.70
CA LEU A 72 -10.12 -4.61 3.40
C LEU A 72 -10.38 -3.11 3.55
N ASP A 73 -11.44 -2.71 4.27
CA ASP A 73 -11.76 -1.31 4.51
C ASP A 73 -10.65 -0.60 5.30
N THR A 74 -10.10 -1.28 6.32
CA THR A 74 -8.96 -0.79 7.09
C THR A 74 -7.73 -0.58 6.21
N ILE A 75 -7.39 -1.54 5.35
CA ILE A 75 -6.26 -1.43 4.42
C ILE A 75 -6.47 -0.28 3.44
N ALA A 76 -7.68 -0.13 2.90
CA ALA A 76 -8.01 0.94 1.96
C ALA A 76 -7.85 2.33 2.61
N SER A 77 -8.31 2.51 3.85
CA SER A 77 -8.13 3.76 4.59
C SER A 77 -6.65 4.07 4.85
N ILE A 78 -5.86 3.08 5.26
CA ILE A 78 -4.41 3.26 5.49
C ILE A 78 -3.69 3.63 4.19
N LEU A 79 -4.05 2.97 3.09
CA LEU A 79 -3.49 3.24 1.77
C LEU A 79 -3.78 4.68 1.33
N GLU A 80 -5.03 5.14 1.43
CA GLU A 80 -5.41 6.51 1.08
C GLU A 80 -4.63 7.55 1.89
N ASP A 81 -4.60 7.38 3.22
CA ASP A 81 -3.88 8.27 4.12
C ASP A 81 -2.37 8.30 3.85
N PHE A 82 -1.77 7.14 3.59
CA PHE A 82 -0.33 7.03 3.38
C PHE A 82 0.10 7.49 1.98
N ALA A 83 -0.71 7.25 0.95
CA ALA A 83 -0.50 7.81 -0.38
C ALA A 83 -0.55 9.34 -0.34
N SER A 84 -1.54 9.93 0.33
CA SER A 84 -1.63 11.38 0.54
C SER A 84 -0.41 11.96 1.26
N GLN A 85 0.12 11.26 2.26
CA GLN A 85 1.36 11.66 2.95
C GLN A 85 2.59 11.56 2.02
N THR A 86 2.63 10.55 1.15
CA THR A 86 3.69 10.36 0.16
C THR A 86 3.71 11.47 -0.87
N ASP A 87 2.54 11.84 -1.40
CA ASP A 87 2.40 12.94 -2.35
C ASP A 87 2.82 14.28 -1.72
N LYS A 88 2.32 14.58 -0.52
CA LYS A 88 2.74 15.78 0.23
C LYS A 88 4.23 15.79 0.50
N PHE A 89 4.84 14.63 0.77
CA PHE A 89 6.29 14.54 0.95
C PHE A 89 7.03 14.86 -0.35
N SER A 90 6.52 14.37 -1.50
CA SER A 90 7.05 14.67 -2.83
C SER A 90 7.09 16.18 -3.09
N ASP A 91 5.94 16.82 -2.91
CA ASP A 91 5.75 18.25 -3.18
C ASP A 91 6.61 19.12 -2.27
N ASN A 92 6.57 18.86 -0.96
CA ASN A 92 7.31 19.64 0.04
C ASN A 92 8.83 19.53 -0.11
N ASN A 93 9.33 18.46 -0.72
CA ASN A 93 10.76 18.24 -0.90
C ASN A 93 11.23 18.42 -2.35
N ASN A 94 10.33 18.81 -3.26
CA ASN A 94 10.61 18.96 -4.68
C ASN A 94 11.33 17.73 -5.27
N ILE A 95 10.79 16.54 -4.96
CA ILE A 95 11.43 15.25 -5.29
C ILE A 95 11.71 15.12 -6.79
N ALA A 96 10.82 15.64 -7.65
CA ALA A 96 11.03 15.64 -9.10
C ALA A 96 12.35 16.34 -9.49
N ALA A 97 12.60 17.54 -8.99
CA ALA A 97 13.84 18.27 -9.25
C ALA A 97 15.07 17.55 -8.67
N LEU A 98 14.93 16.92 -7.50
CA LEU A 98 16.02 16.13 -6.90
C LEU A 98 16.36 14.88 -7.74
N LYS A 99 15.35 14.17 -8.27
CA LYS A 99 15.54 13.03 -9.18
C LYS A 99 16.25 13.46 -10.48
N GLU A 100 15.86 14.61 -11.05
CA GLU A 100 16.50 15.16 -12.26
C GLU A 100 17.97 15.52 -12.01
N GLN A 101 18.26 16.20 -10.90
CA GLN A 101 19.64 16.54 -10.52
C GLN A 101 20.51 15.30 -10.30
N GLU A 102 19.97 14.25 -9.69
CA GLU A 102 20.70 12.99 -9.50
C GLU A 102 21.00 12.29 -10.83
N ALA A 103 20.05 12.30 -11.77
CA ALA A 103 20.24 11.72 -13.10
C ALA A 103 21.34 12.45 -13.88
N LEU A 104 21.36 13.77 -13.85
CA LEU A 104 22.38 14.60 -14.50
C LEU A 104 23.77 14.42 -13.86
N ALA A 105 23.85 14.16 -12.56
CA ALA A 105 25.12 13.95 -11.85
C ALA A 105 25.76 12.58 -12.09
N LYS A 106 25.03 11.61 -12.65
CA LYS A 106 25.52 10.26 -12.99
C LYS A 106 26.05 10.15 -14.42
N HIS A 107 25.96 11.21 -15.22
CA HIS A 107 26.48 11.34 -16.59
C HIS A 107 27.66 12.30 -16.65
#